data_AF-A0A938A2A0-F1
#
_entry.id   AF-A0A938A2A0-F1
#
_cell.length_a   1.000
_cell.length_b   1.000
_cell.length_c   1.000
_cell.angle_alpha   90.00
_cell.angle_beta   90.00
_cell.angle_gamma   90.00
#
_symmetry.space_group_name_H-M   'P 1'
#
loop_
_entity.id
_entity.type
_entity.pdbx_description
1 polymer ?
#
loop_
_entity_poly.entity_id
_entity_poly.type
_entity_poly.pdbx_seq_one_letter_code
_entity_poly.pdbx_strand_id
1 'polypeptide(L)'
;RMLADQNGRLHPVTVGLLGFLPPQTMRWERHNLAGRLDARCILASAHAALPRLRRAGADLVIALSHSGLSAGAAANRQDDPDDENISDLLASLNGIDAVIAGHTHQLFPNPEAGTAQAPAPRGALGGAPILMPGFFGSHLGVLDLDLCQTPTGWQVDRARASLRPVARRSGAEGRLRALVQPDPALAALVAPAVTAMRAAASHPANRQHRNRAALLLRANRLVPGAGPAGRSAGRQHAAASGWAG
;
A
#
# COMPACT_ATOMS: atom_id res chain seq x y z
N ARG A 1 -10.98 -8.23 -22.36
CA ARG A 1 -9.80 -7.81 -23.15
C ARG A 1 -9.47 -8.95 -24.12
N MET A 2 -8.89 -8.67 -25.30
CA MET A 2 -8.36 -9.72 -26.16
C MET A 2 -6.87 -9.90 -25.87
N LEU A 3 -6.45 -11.12 -25.55
CA LEU A 3 -5.04 -11.47 -25.32
C LEU A 3 -4.60 -12.49 -26.38
N ALA A 4 -3.40 -12.31 -26.94
CA ALA A 4 -2.80 -13.29 -27.83
C ALA A 4 -2.11 -14.39 -27.02
N ASP A 5 -2.35 -15.66 -27.36
CA ASP A 5 -1.59 -16.79 -26.82
C ASP A 5 -0.22 -16.92 -27.54
N GLN A 6 0.57 -17.91 -27.13
CA GLN A 6 1.91 -18.17 -27.68
C GLN A 6 1.92 -18.52 -29.18
N ASN A 7 0.76 -18.88 -29.75
CA ASN A 7 0.58 -19.17 -31.17
C ASN A 7 -0.06 -17.98 -31.92
N GLY A 8 -0.24 -16.83 -31.26
CA GLY A 8 -0.86 -15.64 -31.82
C GLY A 8 -2.38 -15.69 -31.89
N ARG A 9 -3.04 -16.72 -31.36
CA ARG A 9 -4.51 -16.80 -31.36
C ARG A 9 -5.07 -15.89 -30.28
N LEU A 10 -6.07 -15.10 -30.65
CA LEU A 10 -6.71 -14.15 -29.74
C LEU A 10 -7.78 -14.84 -28.88
N HIS A 11 -7.74 -14.56 -27.59
CA HIS A 11 -8.69 -15.06 -26.60
C HIS A 11 -9.35 -13.91 -25.84
N PRO A 12 -10.68 -13.93 -25.66
CA PRO A 12 -11.33 -13.03 -24.73
C PRO A 12 -10.98 -13.44 -23.30
N VAL A 13 -10.47 -12.50 -22.52
CA VAL A 13 -10.20 -12.63 -21.08
C VAL A 13 -10.86 -11.48 -20.34
N THR A 14 -11.73 -11.81 -19.40
CA THR A 14 -12.48 -10.86 -18.57
C THR A 14 -11.78 -10.68 -17.23
N VAL A 15 -11.47 -9.43 -16.89
CA VAL A 15 -10.80 -9.09 -15.63
C VAL A 15 -11.81 -8.39 -14.73
N GLY A 16 -12.10 -9.02 -13.59
CA GLY A 16 -12.86 -8.44 -12.49
C GLY A 16 -11.95 -7.67 -11.53
N LEU A 17 -12.45 -6.57 -10.98
CA LEU A 17 -11.75 -5.76 -9.99
C LEU A 17 -12.54 -5.74 -8.69
N LEU A 18 -11.83 -5.91 -7.55
CA LEU A 18 -12.38 -5.69 -6.21
C LEU A 18 -11.63 -4.55 -5.53
N GLY A 19 -12.34 -3.55 -5.04
CA GLY A 19 -11.75 -2.42 -4.32
C GLY A 19 -11.98 -2.51 -2.82
N PHE A 20 -10.94 -2.25 -2.02
CA PHE A 20 -11.01 -2.24 -0.57
C PHE A 20 -10.39 -0.97 0.01
N LEU A 21 -11.03 -0.44 1.06
CA LEU A 21 -10.58 0.70 1.85
C LEU A 21 -10.51 0.29 3.33
N PRO A 22 -9.65 0.92 4.15
CA PRO A 22 -9.57 0.61 5.57
C PRO A 22 -10.86 1.01 6.30
N PRO A 23 -11.45 0.14 7.16
CA PRO A 23 -12.64 0.46 7.94
C PRO A 23 -12.50 1.72 8.80
N GLN A 24 -11.26 2.05 9.19
CA GLN A 24 -10.88 3.25 9.92
C GLN A 24 -11.29 4.55 9.21
N THR A 25 -11.57 4.50 7.91
CA THR A 25 -12.15 5.62 7.16
C THR A 25 -13.43 6.13 7.83
N MET A 26 -14.22 5.26 8.46
CA MET A 26 -15.40 5.66 9.24
C MET A 26 -15.05 6.52 10.47
N ARG A 27 -13.85 6.36 11.02
CA ARG A 27 -13.31 7.19 12.10
C ARG A 27 -12.67 8.47 11.55
N TRP A 28 -11.81 8.35 10.53
CA TRP A 28 -11.08 9.47 9.94
C TRP A 28 -12.02 10.51 9.31
N GLU A 29 -13.05 10.05 8.60
CA GLU A 29 -14.01 10.89 7.87
C GLU A 29 -15.37 10.94 8.56
N ARG A 30 -15.40 10.74 9.89
CA ARG A 30 -16.65 10.67 10.67
C ARG A 30 -17.58 11.85 10.41
N HIS A 31 -17.05 13.06 10.31
CA HIS A 31 -17.85 14.27 10.06
C HIS A 31 -18.63 14.18 8.72
N ASN A 32 -18.05 13.51 7.73
CA ASN A 32 -18.61 13.38 6.40
C ASN A 32 -19.48 12.13 6.24
N LEU A 33 -19.19 11.06 7.00
CA LEU A 33 -19.74 9.72 6.78
C LEU A 33 -20.72 9.21 7.85
N ALA A 34 -20.70 9.78 9.05
CA ALA A 34 -21.55 9.30 10.15
C ALA A 34 -23.04 9.28 9.76
N GLY A 35 -23.69 8.13 9.98
CA GLY A 35 -25.11 7.91 9.64
C GLY A 35 -25.42 7.78 8.15
N ARG A 36 -24.41 7.84 7.27
CA ARG A 36 -24.57 7.76 5.81
C ARG A 36 -23.98 6.49 5.21
N LEU A 37 -22.83 6.06 5.73
CA LEU A 37 -22.14 4.86 5.31
C LEU A 37 -21.68 4.07 6.53
N ASP A 38 -21.35 2.81 6.31
CA ASP A 38 -20.66 1.96 7.26
C ASP A 38 -19.61 1.13 6.51
N ALA A 39 -18.57 0.69 7.23
CA ALA A 39 -17.53 -0.15 6.68
C ALA A 39 -17.64 -1.58 7.22
N ARG A 40 -17.64 -2.54 6.30
CA ARG A 40 -17.53 -3.96 6.65
C ARG A 40 -16.05 -4.36 6.68
N CYS A 41 -15.75 -5.41 7.44
CA CYS A 41 -14.45 -6.09 7.40
C CYS A 41 -14.03 -6.36 5.94
N ILE A 42 -12.75 -6.12 5.64
CA ILE A 42 -12.18 -6.30 4.31
C ILE A 42 -12.27 -7.78 3.87
N LEU A 43 -11.86 -8.74 4.71
CA LEU A 43 -11.91 -10.17 4.37
C LEU A 43 -13.35 -10.67 4.19
N ALA A 44 -14.25 -10.32 5.11
CA ALA A 44 -15.67 -10.68 4.97
C ALA A 44 -16.26 -10.10 3.67
N SER A 45 -15.88 -8.89 3.30
CA SER A 45 -16.30 -8.26 2.04
C SER A 45 -15.73 -9.00 0.82
N ALA A 46 -14.47 -9.44 0.87
CA ALA A 46 -13.84 -10.23 -0.19
C ALA A 46 -14.55 -11.58 -0.36
N HIS A 47 -14.77 -12.33 0.73
CA HIS A 47 -15.49 -13.61 0.70
C HIS A 47 -16.91 -13.49 0.12
N ALA A 48 -17.62 -12.39 0.41
CA ALA A 48 -18.94 -12.14 -0.16
C ALA A 48 -18.91 -11.72 -1.64
N ALA A 49 -17.91 -10.94 -2.06
CA ALA A 49 -17.84 -10.36 -3.39
C ALA A 49 -17.23 -11.31 -4.43
N LEU A 50 -16.22 -12.11 -4.05
CA LEU A 50 -15.50 -13.01 -4.94
C LEU A 50 -16.41 -13.97 -5.73
N PRO A 51 -17.33 -14.72 -5.09
CA PRO A 51 -18.21 -15.63 -5.82
C PRO A 51 -19.14 -14.90 -6.80
N ARG A 52 -19.57 -13.68 -6.47
CA ARG A 52 -20.43 -12.86 -7.35
C ARG A 52 -19.66 -12.44 -8.61
N LEU A 53 -18.41 -12.03 -8.44
CA LEU A 53 -17.57 -11.59 -9.55
C LEU A 53 -17.21 -12.75 -10.48
N ARG A 54 -16.91 -13.92 -9.93
CA ARG A 54 -16.69 -15.16 -10.70
C ARG A 54 -17.94 -15.59 -11.47
N ARG A 55 -19.12 -15.59 -10.82
CA ARG A 55 -20.40 -15.88 -11.50
C ARG A 55 -20.73 -14.88 -12.60
N ALA A 56 -20.25 -13.64 -12.50
CA ALA A 56 -20.39 -12.65 -13.55
C ALA A 56 -19.42 -12.86 -14.74
N GLY A 57 -18.63 -13.92 -14.74
CA GLY A 57 -17.74 -14.29 -15.85
C GLY A 57 -16.31 -13.75 -15.75
N ALA A 58 -15.87 -13.34 -14.56
CA ALA A 58 -14.47 -12.93 -14.37
C ALA A 58 -13.51 -14.13 -14.48
N ASP A 59 -12.70 -14.15 -15.54
CA ASP A 59 -11.60 -15.10 -15.74
C ASP A 59 -10.45 -14.82 -14.78
N LEU A 60 -10.17 -13.53 -14.52
CA LEU A 60 -9.19 -13.08 -13.53
C LEU A 60 -9.82 -12.10 -12.55
N VAL A 61 -9.38 -12.12 -11.29
CA VAL A 61 -9.79 -11.16 -10.27
C VAL A 61 -8.57 -10.48 -9.68
N ILE A 62 -8.53 -9.15 -9.79
CA ILE A 62 -7.48 -8.31 -9.21
C ILE A 62 -8.07 -7.52 -8.03
N ALA A 63 -7.45 -7.64 -6.86
CA ALA A 63 -7.79 -6.84 -5.70
C ALA A 63 -6.99 -5.52 -5.72
N LEU A 64 -7.70 -4.40 -5.72
CA LEU A 64 -7.19 -3.06 -5.48
C LEU A 64 -7.37 -2.76 -3.98
N SER A 65 -6.33 -3.05 -3.21
CA SER A 65 -6.36 -3.00 -1.75
C SER A 65 -5.68 -1.72 -1.27
N HIS A 66 -6.45 -0.71 -0.87
CA HIS A 66 -5.90 0.43 -0.13
C HIS A 66 -5.66 0.02 1.33
N SER A 67 -4.75 -0.93 1.54
CA SER A 67 -4.36 -1.48 2.83
C SER A 67 -2.90 -1.92 2.74
N GLY A 68 -2.18 -1.85 3.86
CA GLY A 68 -0.80 -2.32 3.94
C GLY A 68 -0.69 -3.84 4.04
N LEU A 69 0.52 -4.31 4.33
CA LEU A 69 0.80 -5.70 4.69
C LEU A 69 0.67 -5.88 6.20
N SER A 70 0.21 -7.04 6.64
CA SER A 70 0.07 -7.37 8.06
C SER A 70 1.42 -7.32 8.79
N ALA A 71 1.41 -6.79 10.02
CA ALA A 71 2.55 -6.88 10.92
C ALA A 71 2.59 -8.26 11.61
N GLY A 72 2.98 -9.32 10.88
CA GLY A 72 3.16 -10.66 11.46
C GLY A 72 2.73 -11.83 10.57
N ALA A 73 2.95 -13.06 11.05
CA ALA A 73 2.62 -14.27 10.29
C ALA A 73 1.10 -14.43 10.15
N ALA A 74 0.62 -14.23 8.92
CA ALA A 74 -0.76 -14.26 8.47
C ALA A 74 -1.51 -15.59 8.64
N ALA A 75 -0.82 -16.71 8.90
CA ALA A 75 -1.38 -18.04 8.66
C ALA A 75 -2.58 -18.43 9.55
N ASN A 76 -2.85 -17.73 10.67
CA ASN A 76 -3.91 -18.11 11.62
C ASN A 76 -4.70 -16.91 12.21
N ARG A 77 -4.77 -15.75 11.53
CA ARG A 77 -5.60 -14.63 12.03
C ARG A 77 -7.08 -14.87 11.72
N GLN A 78 -7.91 -14.71 12.75
CA GLN A 78 -9.37 -14.60 12.62
C GLN A 78 -9.72 -13.26 11.98
N ASP A 79 -10.83 -13.18 11.23
CA ASP A 79 -11.38 -11.94 10.69
C ASP A 79 -11.57 -10.89 11.80
N ASP A 80 -10.73 -9.84 11.81
CA ASP A 80 -10.94 -8.67 12.67
C ASP A 80 -11.70 -7.60 11.87
N PRO A 81 -12.88 -7.15 12.33
CA PRO A 81 -13.63 -6.09 11.65
C PRO A 81 -12.87 -4.75 11.56
N ASP A 82 -11.88 -4.54 12.42
CA ASP A 82 -11.03 -3.36 12.48
C ASP A 82 -9.64 -3.58 11.83
N ASP A 83 -9.44 -4.63 11.03
CA ASP A 83 -8.18 -4.84 10.33
C ASP A 83 -7.90 -3.73 9.28
N GLU A 84 -6.80 -3.00 9.48
CA GLU A 84 -6.36 -1.88 8.61
C GLU A 84 -5.38 -2.31 7.50
N ASN A 85 -4.52 -3.28 7.80
CA ASN A 85 -3.35 -3.66 6.99
C ASN A 85 -3.32 -5.19 6.80
N ILE A 86 -3.96 -5.69 5.75
CA ILE A 86 -4.17 -7.13 5.53
C ILE A 86 -4.09 -7.56 4.05
N SER A 87 -3.38 -6.80 3.21
CA SER A 87 -3.32 -7.10 1.78
C SER A 87 -2.66 -8.45 1.47
N ASP A 88 -1.80 -8.94 2.36
CA ASP A 88 -1.23 -10.30 2.31
C ASP A 88 -2.28 -11.39 2.57
N LEU A 89 -3.24 -11.17 3.48
CA LEU A 89 -4.36 -12.11 3.68
C LEU A 89 -5.28 -12.17 2.46
N LEU A 90 -5.55 -11.01 1.82
CA LEU A 90 -6.26 -10.99 0.54
C LEU A 90 -5.50 -11.78 -0.53
N ALA A 91 -4.18 -11.69 -0.56
CA ALA A 91 -3.37 -12.46 -1.50
C ALA A 91 -3.44 -13.97 -1.22
N SER A 92 -3.68 -14.39 0.01
CA SER A 92 -3.87 -15.80 0.39
C SER A 92 -5.28 -16.34 0.07
N LEU A 93 -6.24 -15.49 -0.32
CA LEU A 93 -7.59 -15.96 -0.64
C LEU A 93 -7.65 -16.69 -1.99
N ASN A 94 -8.24 -17.89 -1.97
CA ASN A 94 -8.62 -18.58 -3.19
C ASN A 94 -9.56 -17.72 -4.04
N GLY A 95 -9.24 -17.58 -5.32
CA GLY A 95 -10.04 -16.83 -6.29
C GLY A 95 -9.62 -15.37 -6.47
N ILE A 96 -8.61 -14.88 -5.76
CA ILE A 96 -7.87 -13.66 -6.12
C ILE A 96 -6.63 -14.07 -6.93
N ASP A 97 -6.40 -13.42 -8.07
CA ASP A 97 -5.27 -13.74 -8.96
C ASP A 97 -4.12 -12.74 -8.86
N ALA A 98 -4.38 -11.55 -8.32
CA ALA A 98 -3.36 -10.54 -8.04
C ALA A 98 -3.86 -9.51 -7.02
N VAL A 99 -2.92 -8.92 -6.26
CA VAL A 99 -3.20 -7.83 -5.33
C VAL A 99 -2.30 -6.63 -5.61
N ILE A 100 -2.93 -5.46 -5.74
CA ILE A 100 -2.25 -4.17 -5.76
C ILE A 100 -2.54 -3.51 -4.41
N ALA A 101 -1.55 -3.53 -3.52
CA ALA A 101 -1.61 -2.98 -2.16
C ALA A 101 -1.19 -1.50 -2.11
N GLY A 102 -1.39 -0.87 -0.97
CA GLY A 102 -1.11 0.56 -0.77
C GLY A 102 -1.16 0.96 0.71
N HIS A 103 -1.67 2.16 0.97
CA HIS A 103 -1.92 2.71 2.32
C HIS A 103 -0.67 3.02 3.16
N THR A 104 0.22 2.07 3.41
CA THR A 104 1.39 2.27 4.30
C THR A 104 2.56 2.98 3.64
N HIS A 105 2.44 3.34 2.36
CA HIS A 105 3.48 4.01 1.57
C HIS A 105 4.80 3.23 1.44
N GLN A 106 4.77 1.94 1.73
CA GLN A 106 5.93 1.05 1.66
C GLN A 106 6.16 0.55 0.22
N LEU A 107 7.33 -0.03 0.01
CA LEU A 107 7.65 -0.77 -1.21
C LEU A 107 7.46 -2.26 -0.94
N PHE A 108 6.74 -2.94 -1.82
CA PHE A 108 6.70 -4.41 -1.86
C PHE A 108 6.62 -4.90 -3.32
N PRO A 109 7.43 -5.88 -3.74
CA PRO A 109 8.61 -6.38 -3.04
C PRO A 109 9.70 -5.29 -2.91
N ASN A 110 10.51 -5.34 -1.84
CA ASN A 110 11.61 -4.39 -1.60
C ASN A 110 12.94 -5.10 -1.29
N PRO A 111 13.69 -5.55 -2.31
CA PRO A 111 14.95 -6.28 -2.11
C PRO A 111 16.06 -5.41 -1.50
N GLU A 112 16.01 -4.08 -1.64
CA GLU A 112 17.03 -3.18 -1.07
C GLU A 112 16.91 -3.03 0.46
N ALA A 113 15.78 -3.43 1.05
CA ALA A 113 15.59 -3.40 2.51
C ALA A 113 16.33 -4.53 3.25
N GLY A 114 17.09 -5.39 2.56
CA GLY A 114 17.89 -6.47 3.17
C GLY A 114 17.07 -7.60 3.81
N THR A 115 15.77 -7.40 4.00
CA THR A 115 14.83 -8.47 4.27
C THR A 115 14.52 -9.14 2.94
N ALA A 116 14.83 -10.42 2.81
CA ALA A 116 14.25 -11.27 1.80
C ALA A 116 12.74 -11.38 2.08
N GLN A 117 12.00 -10.30 1.86
CA GLN A 117 10.59 -10.37 1.54
C GLN A 117 10.56 -10.98 0.16
N ALA A 118 10.76 -12.30 0.14
CA ALA A 118 10.79 -13.10 -1.07
C ALA A 118 9.62 -12.61 -1.92
N PRO A 119 9.82 -12.29 -3.21
CA PRO A 119 8.67 -12.24 -4.10
C PRO A 119 8.02 -13.58 -3.86
N ALA A 120 6.81 -13.65 -3.31
CA ALA A 120 6.16 -14.94 -3.14
C ALA A 120 6.12 -15.49 -4.55
N PRO A 121 7.00 -16.44 -4.91
CA PRO A 121 6.79 -17.15 -6.13
C PRO A 121 5.45 -17.82 -5.86
N ARG A 122 4.70 -18.16 -6.89
CA ARG A 122 3.88 -19.35 -6.69
C ARG A 122 4.83 -20.45 -6.18
N GLY A 123 4.71 -20.82 -4.90
CA GLY A 123 5.58 -21.83 -4.29
C GLY A 123 6.17 -21.62 -2.90
N ALA A 124 5.91 -20.53 -2.15
CA ALA A 124 6.25 -20.52 -0.71
C ALA A 124 5.02 -20.65 0.20
N LEU A 125 3.85 -20.09 -0.19
CA LEU A 125 2.61 -20.13 0.59
C LEU A 125 1.30 -20.26 -0.26
N GLY A 126 1.38 -20.52 -1.57
CA GLY A 126 0.18 -20.84 -2.39
C GLY A 126 -0.77 -19.68 -2.75
N GLY A 127 -0.44 -18.42 -2.45
CA GLY A 127 -1.28 -17.25 -2.73
C GLY A 127 -1.00 -16.51 -4.06
N ALA A 128 -1.81 -15.49 -4.34
CA ALA A 128 -1.69 -14.57 -5.46
C ALA A 128 -0.45 -13.66 -5.36
N PRO A 129 0.16 -13.24 -6.48
CA PRO A 129 1.19 -12.20 -6.49
C PRO A 129 0.65 -10.86 -5.96
N ILE A 130 1.49 -10.17 -5.18
CA ILE A 130 1.18 -8.88 -4.56
C ILE A 130 2.32 -7.87 -4.77
N LEU A 131 1.96 -6.60 -4.98
CA LEU A 131 2.90 -5.47 -4.94
C LEU A 131 2.33 -4.23 -4.25
N MET A 132 3.22 -3.33 -3.85
CA MET A 132 2.89 -2.02 -3.26
C MET A 132 3.90 -0.98 -3.77
N PRO A 133 3.49 -0.02 -4.63
CA PRO A 133 4.41 0.87 -5.34
C PRO A 133 4.69 2.19 -4.60
N GLY A 134 4.94 2.13 -3.29
CA GLY A 134 5.34 3.30 -2.51
C GLY A 134 4.26 4.37 -2.46
N PHE A 135 4.66 5.63 -2.62
CA PHE A 135 3.78 6.79 -2.53
C PHE A 135 4.13 7.87 -3.55
N PHE A 136 3.19 8.79 -3.80
CA PHE A 136 3.33 9.97 -4.68
C PHE A 136 3.87 9.68 -6.09
N GLY A 137 3.57 8.51 -6.64
CA GLY A 137 4.08 8.10 -7.96
C GLY A 137 5.60 7.87 -7.98
N SER A 138 6.22 7.61 -6.82
CA SER A 138 7.66 7.30 -6.73
C SER A 138 8.06 6.03 -7.48
N HIS A 139 7.14 5.08 -7.61
CA HIS A 139 7.34 3.84 -8.35
C HIS A 139 6.11 3.51 -9.20
N LEU A 140 6.35 2.87 -10.34
CA LEU A 140 5.35 2.14 -11.09
C LEU A 140 5.41 0.66 -10.67
N GLY A 141 4.30 0.13 -10.15
CA GLY A 141 4.16 -1.30 -9.92
C GLY A 141 3.85 -2.03 -11.22
N VAL A 142 4.55 -3.14 -11.49
CA VAL A 142 4.34 -3.98 -12.67
C VAL A 142 4.14 -5.43 -12.22
N LEU A 143 2.98 -5.98 -12.58
CA LEU A 143 2.63 -7.38 -12.42
C LEU A 143 2.52 -8.03 -13.80
N ASP A 144 3.42 -8.95 -14.09
CA ASP A 144 3.36 -9.82 -15.27
C ASP A 144 2.75 -11.16 -14.85
N LEU A 145 1.66 -11.57 -15.51
CA LEU A 145 0.95 -12.83 -15.24
C LEU A 145 0.99 -13.70 -16.49
N ASP A 146 1.60 -14.87 -16.39
CA ASP A 146 1.48 -15.92 -17.38
C ASP A 146 0.18 -16.66 -17.12
N LEU A 147 -0.67 -16.81 -18.13
CA LEU A 147 -1.97 -17.46 -18.00
C LEU A 147 -1.98 -18.80 -18.73
N CYS A 148 -2.60 -19.81 -18.14
CA CYS A 148 -2.89 -21.07 -18.78
C CYS A 148 -4.40 -21.31 -18.83
N GLN A 149 -4.89 -21.85 -19.94
CA GLN A 149 -6.27 -22.28 -20.06
C GLN A 149 -6.40 -23.71 -19.54
N THR A 150 -7.25 -23.92 -18.54
CA THR A 150 -7.56 -25.23 -17.95
C THR A 150 -9.00 -25.64 -18.30
N PRO A 151 -9.41 -26.90 -18.06
CA PRO A 151 -10.81 -27.29 -18.20
C PRO A 151 -11.78 -26.48 -17.32
N THR A 152 -11.28 -25.89 -16.24
CA THR A 152 -12.05 -25.07 -15.30
C THR A 152 -12.01 -23.56 -15.60
N GLY A 153 -11.31 -23.15 -16.67
CA GLY A 153 -11.13 -21.76 -17.05
C GLY A 153 -9.67 -21.29 -17.02
N TRP A 154 -9.46 -19.99 -17.18
CA TRP A 154 -8.12 -19.39 -17.09
C TRP A 154 -7.59 -19.44 -15.67
N GLN A 155 -6.30 -19.75 -15.54
CA GLN A 155 -5.57 -19.67 -14.28
C GLN A 155 -4.26 -18.95 -14.53
N VAL A 156 -3.78 -18.22 -13.52
CA VAL A 156 -2.38 -17.81 -13.49
C VAL A 156 -1.54 -19.10 -13.46
N ASP A 157 -0.42 -19.15 -14.15
CA ASP A 157 0.57 -20.23 -14.09
C ASP A 157 1.82 -19.73 -13.35
N ARG A 158 2.37 -18.62 -13.83
CA ARG A 158 3.51 -17.91 -13.25
C ARG A 158 3.19 -16.43 -13.11
N ALA A 159 3.88 -15.78 -12.19
CA ALA A 159 3.75 -14.35 -11.99
C ALA A 159 5.09 -13.71 -11.61
N ARG A 160 5.26 -12.46 -12.00
CA ARG A 160 6.39 -11.62 -11.60
C ARG A 160 5.89 -10.26 -11.15
N ALA A 161 6.25 -9.87 -9.93
CA ALA A 161 6.04 -8.54 -9.40
C ALA A 161 7.35 -7.75 -9.43
N SER A 162 7.30 -6.50 -9.89
CA SER A 162 8.44 -5.59 -9.85
C SER A 162 8.01 -4.15 -9.64
N LEU A 163 8.92 -3.36 -9.07
CA LEU A 163 8.73 -1.92 -8.87
C LEU A 163 9.76 -1.16 -9.71
N ARG A 164 9.28 -0.20 -10.51
CA ARG A 164 10.13 0.65 -11.35
C ARG A 164 10.20 2.07 -10.76
N PRO A 165 11.32 2.50 -10.15
CA PRO A 165 11.44 3.83 -9.57
C PRO A 165 11.44 4.91 -10.65
N VAL A 166 10.80 6.05 -10.38
CA VAL A 166 10.88 7.25 -11.24
C VAL A 166 12.12 8.10 -10.96
N ALA A 167 12.75 7.89 -9.80
CA ALA A 167 13.97 8.56 -9.37
C ALA A 167 14.78 7.67 -8.41
N ARG A 168 16.10 7.84 -8.37
CA ARG A 168 17.00 7.19 -7.41
C ARG A 168 17.83 8.22 -6.68
N ARG A 169 18.19 7.92 -5.42
CA ARG A 169 19.24 8.67 -4.72
C ARG A 169 20.60 8.11 -5.11
N SER A 170 21.55 8.98 -5.45
CA SER A 170 22.91 8.58 -5.84
C SER A 170 23.97 9.47 -5.20
N GLY A 171 25.16 8.90 -4.99
CA GLY A 171 26.31 9.57 -4.38
C GLY A 171 26.23 9.65 -2.85
N ALA A 172 27.35 10.00 -2.21
CA ALA A 172 27.47 10.08 -0.75
C ALA A 172 26.48 11.08 -0.11
N GLU A 173 26.03 12.09 -0.85
CA GLU A 173 25.09 13.13 -0.41
C GLU A 173 23.61 12.74 -0.58
N GLY A 174 23.32 11.59 -1.21
CA GLY A 174 21.94 11.12 -1.39
C GLY A 174 21.08 12.02 -2.30
N ARG A 175 21.67 12.72 -3.27
CA ARG A 175 20.96 13.59 -4.21
C ARG A 175 19.97 12.78 -5.04
N LEU A 176 18.74 13.29 -5.17
CA LEU A 176 17.71 12.67 -5.99
C LEU A 176 17.98 12.93 -7.48
N ARG A 177 18.08 11.87 -8.27
CA ARG A 177 18.22 11.89 -9.73
C ARG A 177 16.99 11.26 -10.37
N ALA A 178 16.33 12.00 -11.24
CA ALA A 178 15.21 11.48 -12.04
C ALA A 178 15.71 10.41 -13.02
N LEU A 179 14.93 9.33 -13.16
CA LEU A 179 15.15 8.25 -14.12
C LEU A 179 14.23 8.34 -15.34
N VAL A 180 13.16 9.13 -15.24
CA VAL A 180 12.18 9.35 -16.30
C VAL A 180 11.99 10.85 -16.50
N GLN A 181 11.73 11.25 -17.74
CA GLN A 181 11.36 12.63 -18.06
C GLN A 181 9.88 12.86 -17.76
N PRO A 182 9.48 14.08 -17.38
CA PRO A 182 8.06 14.44 -17.31
C PRO A 182 7.38 14.24 -18.67
N ASP A 183 6.18 13.65 -18.67
CA ASP A 183 5.36 13.57 -19.87
C ASP A 183 4.86 14.97 -20.25
N PRO A 184 5.11 15.46 -21.49
CA PRO A 184 4.79 16.83 -21.87
C PRO A 184 3.28 17.11 -21.92
N ALA A 185 2.45 16.12 -22.25
CA ALA A 185 1.00 16.29 -22.29
C ALA A 185 0.43 16.38 -20.88
N LEU A 186 0.87 15.52 -19.95
CA LEU A 186 0.49 15.61 -18.54
C LEU A 186 1.02 16.89 -17.89
N ALA A 187 2.24 17.31 -18.21
CA ALA A 187 2.81 18.55 -17.70
C ALA A 187 1.98 19.77 -18.12
N ALA A 188 1.57 19.82 -19.40
CA ALA A 188 0.68 20.86 -19.90
C ALA A 188 -0.70 20.81 -19.22
N LEU A 189 -1.26 19.61 -19.06
CA LEU A 189 -2.57 19.40 -18.43
C LEU A 189 -2.60 19.90 -16.98
N VAL A 190 -1.56 19.65 -16.20
CA VAL A 190 -1.53 20.02 -14.77
C VAL A 190 -0.96 21.43 -14.51
N ALA A 191 -0.34 22.07 -15.51
CA ALA A 191 0.31 23.37 -15.35
C ALA A 191 -0.59 24.47 -14.75
N PRO A 192 -1.89 24.60 -15.14
CA PRO A 192 -2.77 25.60 -14.52
C PRO A 192 -2.97 25.33 -13.02
N ALA A 193 -3.21 24.08 -12.63
CA ALA A 193 -3.40 23.69 -11.22
C ALA A 193 -2.13 23.90 -10.39
N VAL A 194 -0.96 23.55 -10.95
CA VAL A 194 0.34 23.80 -10.30
C VAL A 194 0.58 25.29 -10.10
N THR A 195 0.23 26.11 -11.09
CA THR A 195 0.36 27.58 -11.01
C THR A 195 -0.55 28.15 -9.91
N ALA A 196 -1.82 27.75 -9.88
CA ALA A 196 -2.77 28.15 -8.85
C ALA A 196 -2.32 27.72 -7.44
N MET A 197 -1.85 26.48 -7.29
CA MET A 197 -1.32 25.96 -6.02
C MET A 197 -0.11 26.77 -5.54
N ARG A 198 0.82 27.12 -6.43
CA ARG A 198 1.99 27.95 -6.09
C ARG A 198 1.58 29.36 -5.66
N ALA A 199 0.61 29.95 -6.33
CA ALA A 199 0.07 31.26 -5.96
C ALA A 199 -0.59 31.22 -4.56
N ALA A 200 -1.45 30.22 -4.31
CA ALA A 200 -2.10 30.02 -3.01
C ALA A 200 -1.09 29.78 -1.89
N ALA A 201 -0.08 28.93 -2.10
CA ALA A 201 0.98 28.66 -1.12
C ALA A 201 1.86 29.88 -0.80
N SER A 202 1.93 30.84 -1.73
CA SER A 202 2.68 32.09 -1.57
C SER A 202 1.87 33.20 -0.92
N HIS A 203 0.55 33.00 -0.73
CA HIS A 203 -0.34 33.98 -0.11
C HIS A 203 0.10 34.25 1.36
N PRO A 204 0.19 35.51 1.80
CA PRO A 204 0.68 35.87 3.15
C PRO A 204 -0.05 35.16 4.29
N ALA A 205 -1.37 34.98 4.18
CA ALA A 205 -2.18 34.24 5.15
C ALA A 205 -1.70 32.78 5.35
N ASN A 206 -1.13 32.16 4.31
CA ASN A 206 -0.61 30.78 4.35
C ASN A 206 0.86 30.70 4.80
N ARG A 207 1.57 31.84 4.91
CA ARG A 207 2.97 31.86 5.40
C ARG A 207 3.06 31.67 6.92
N GLN A 208 2.06 32.08 7.69
CA GLN A 208 2.08 31.95 9.15
C GLN A 208 2.07 30.48 9.63
N HIS A 209 1.50 29.55 8.84
CA HIS A 209 1.51 28.12 9.17
C HIS A 209 2.86 27.42 8.92
N ARG A 210 3.71 27.94 8.02
CA ARG A 210 5.03 27.34 7.74
C ARG A 210 6.01 27.48 8.91
N ASN A 211 5.83 28.50 9.76
CA ASN A 211 6.68 28.71 10.93
C ASN A 211 6.42 27.69 12.06
N ARG A 212 5.22 27.07 12.15
CA ARG A 212 4.94 26.03 13.16
C ARG A 212 5.45 24.65 12.73
N ALA A 213 5.31 24.28 11.47
CA ALA A 213 5.84 23.01 10.95
C ALA A 213 7.39 23.00 10.94
N ALA A 214 8.03 24.13 10.63
CA ALA A 214 9.48 24.27 10.72
C ALA A 214 10.00 24.24 12.17
N LEU A 215 9.21 24.70 13.15
CA LEU A 215 9.54 24.58 14.58
C LEU A 215 9.53 23.13 15.06
N LEU A 216 8.53 22.34 14.64
CA LEU A 216 8.44 20.91 14.99
C LEU A 216 9.59 20.08 14.39
N LEU A 217 10.05 20.41 13.18
CA LEU A 217 11.21 19.75 12.56
C LEU A 217 12.56 20.20 13.17
N ARG A 218 12.63 21.38 13.81
CA ARG A 218 13.82 21.83 14.54
C ARG A 218 13.90 21.28 15.96
N ALA A 219 12.77 21.02 16.62
CA ALA A 219 12.73 20.41 17.95
C ALA A 219 13.34 18.99 17.96
N ASN A 220 13.24 18.25 16.85
CA ASN A 220 13.81 16.91 16.71
C ASN A 220 15.32 16.88 16.37
N ARG A 221 15.99 18.04 16.26
CA ARG A 221 17.44 18.15 16.00
C ARG A 221 18.24 18.62 17.22
N LEU A 222 17.61 18.81 18.38
CA LEU A 222 18.27 19.22 19.62
C LEU A 222 18.10 18.16 20.72
N VAL A 223 18.56 16.94 20.47
CA VAL A 223 19.02 16.03 21.54
C VAL A 223 20.32 15.38 21.08
N PRO A 224 21.49 15.86 21.52
CA PRO A 224 22.73 15.15 21.30
C PRO A 224 22.93 14.09 22.40
N GLY A 225 23.11 12.84 21.96
CA GLY A 225 23.92 11.84 22.66
C GLY A 225 23.26 11.11 23.84
N ALA A 226 22.74 9.90 23.57
CA ALA A 226 22.73 8.83 24.55
C ALA A 226 23.07 7.52 23.84
N GLY A 227 24.36 7.19 23.81
CA GLY A 227 24.85 5.83 23.57
C GLY A 227 24.79 5.00 24.87
N PRO A 228 24.88 3.66 24.79
CA PRO A 228 24.27 2.76 25.77
C PRO A 228 25.23 2.26 26.86
N ALA A 229 24.59 1.71 27.90
CA ALA A 229 25.09 0.77 28.91
C ALA A 229 25.41 1.33 30.31
N GLY A 230 24.76 0.72 31.32
CA GLY A 230 25.08 0.89 32.72
C GLY A 230 24.01 0.27 33.63
N ARG A 231 24.04 -1.07 33.79
CA ARG A 231 23.32 -1.76 34.86
C ARG A 231 23.83 -1.27 36.22
N SER A 232 22.95 -0.87 37.12
CA SER A 232 23.14 -1.10 38.56
C SER A 232 21.80 -1.11 39.29
N ALA A 233 21.68 -2.09 40.17
CA ALA A 233 20.56 -2.29 41.07
C ALA A 233 20.56 -1.23 42.18
N GLY A 234 19.38 -0.78 42.57
CA GLY A 234 19.18 0.09 43.73
C GLY A 234 17.74 -0.04 44.21
N ARG A 235 17.59 -0.64 45.39
CA ARG A 235 16.35 -1.02 46.06
C ARG A 235 15.78 0.16 46.88
N GLN A 236 14.48 0.05 47.18
CA GLN A 236 13.75 0.52 48.39
C GLN A 236 12.95 1.84 48.38
N HIS A 237 11.62 1.62 48.55
CA HIS A 237 10.64 2.19 49.48
C HIS A 237 10.21 3.68 49.47
N ALA A 238 8.87 3.80 49.45
CA ALA A 238 7.95 4.67 50.21
C ALA A 238 7.08 5.54 49.26
N ALA A 239 5.80 5.22 49.05
CA ALA A 239 4.62 5.40 49.91
C ALA A 239 3.91 6.75 49.68
N ALA A 240 2.59 6.60 49.48
CA ALA A 240 1.49 7.51 49.82
C ALA A 240 1.05 8.64 48.88
N SER A 241 -0.29 8.66 48.73
CA SER A 241 -1.20 9.77 48.40
C SER A 241 -1.00 10.47 47.05
N GLY A 242 -1.92 10.40 46.10
CA GLY A 242 -3.34 10.70 46.23
C GLY A 242 -3.55 12.17 45.89
N TRP A 243 -4.30 12.46 44.83
CA TRP A 243 -5.26 13.57 44.73
C TRP A 243 -5.99 13.48 43.39
N ALA A 244 -7.31 13.42 43.49
CA ALA A 244 -8.25 13.63 42.40
C ALA A 244 -8.53 15.13 42.27
N GLY A 245 -8.91 15.53 41.06
CA GLY A 245 -9.45 16.83 40.68
C GLY A 245 -9.79 16.79 39.20
#